data_AF-A0A9D1XXR9-F1
#
_entry.id   AF-A0A9D1XXR9-F1
#
_cell.length_a   1.000
_cell.length_b   1.000
_cell.length_c   1.000
_cell.angle_alpha   90.00
_cell.angle_beta   90.00
_cell.angle_gamma   90.00
#
_symmetry.space_group_name_H-M   'P 1'
#
loop_
_entity.id
_entity.type
_entity.pdbx_description
1 polymer ?
#
loop_
_entity_poly.entity_id
_entity_poly.type
_entity_poly.pdbx_seq_one_letter_code
_entity_poly.pdbx_strand_id
1 'polypeptide(L)'
;MFGIFKRLIKNKNENSKSFRIDMAKHLAGRAIKYCTERNMEDGSDFVIGHAGSLSIKDDEFIVLSSADIVFRCKITELRAWELMSNDGAMLTGPDLTQGGRERTIMVYYTYYIK
;
A
#
# COMPACT_ATOMS: atom_id res chain seq x y z
N MET A 1 23.81 -20.44 -11.45
CA MET A 1 23.79 -20.97 -10.06
C MET A 1 23.78 -19.80 -9.08
N PHE A 2 22.66 -19.12 -8.86
CA PHE A 2 22.48 -18.11 -7.79
C PHE A 2 20.99 -17.76 -7.72
N GLY A 3 20.24 -18.32 -6.77
CA GLY A 3 18.79 -18.03 -6.73
C GLY A 3 17.97 -18.66 -5.61
N ILE A 4 18.56 -19.18 -4.55
CA ILE A 4 17.81 -19.92 -3.50
C ILE A 4 17.94 -19.28 -2.10
N PHE A 5 18.85 -18.31 -1.90
CA PHE A 5 19.16 -17.78 -0.56
C PHE A 5 18.56 -16.41 -0.20
N LYS A 6 17.69 -15.80 -1.01
CA LYS A 6 17.15 -14.46 -0.68
C LYS A 6 15.94 -14.47 0.27
N ARG A 7 15.43 -15.65 0.65
CA ARG A 7 14.19 -15.81 1.43
C ARG A 7 14.39 -15.96 2.95
N LEU A 8 15.64 -16.02 3.43
CA LEU A 8 15.92 -16.50 4.79
C LEU A 8 16.21 -15.44 5.86
N ILE A 9 16.18 -14.14 5.53
CA ILE A 9 16.21 -13.09 6.56
C ILE A 9 15.29 -11.92 6.15
N LYS A 10 14.02 -12.22 5.85
CA LYS A 10 13.00 -11.16 5.86
C LYS A 10 12.72 -10.88 7.33
N ASN A 11 13.15 -9.72 7.83
CA ASN A 11 12.92 -9.34 9.22
C ASN A 11 11.40 -9.40 9.48
N LYS A 12 10.96 -10.38 10.28
CA LYS A 12 9.53 -10.57 10.59
C LYS A 12 8.95 -9.43 11.42
N ASN A 13 9.80 -8.52 11.89
CA ASN A 13 9.35 -7.34 12.59
C ASN A 13 8.73 -6.34 11.61
N GLU A 14 7.41 -6.31 11.55
CA GLU A 14 6.61 -5.45 10.70
C GLU A 14 6.82 -3.95 10.98
N ASN A 15 7.28 -3.63 12.20
CA ASN A 15 7.61 -2.27 12.60
C ASN A 15 9.02 -1.84 12.18
N SER A 16 9.85 -2.75 11.65
CA SER A 16 11.20 -2.40 11.22
C SER A 16 11.20 -1.59 9.92
N LYS A 17 12.10 -0.61 9.82
CA LYS A 17 12.28 0.21 8.61
C LYS A 17 12.55 -0.67 7.37
N SER A 18 13.33 -1.73 7.51
CA SER A 18 13.63 -2.64 6.40
C SER A 18 12.39 -3.38 5.92
N PHE A 19 11.54 -3.86 6.84
CA PHE A 19 10.29 -4.52 6.47
C PHE A 19 9.36 -3.58 5.70
N ARG A 20 9.17 -2.35 6.18
CA ARG A 20 8.32 -1.35 5.51
C ARG A 20 8.80 -1.07 4.09
N ILE A 21 10.11 -0.90 3.90
CA ILE A 21 10.72 -0.72 2.58
C ILE A 21 10.50 -1.94 1.68
N ASP A 22 10.73 -3.15 2.20
CA ASP A 22 10.56 -4.38 1.43
C ASP A 22 9.09 -4.62 1.04
N MET A 23 8.15 -4.30 1.94
CA MET A 23 6.72 -4.39 1.67
C MET A 23 6.28 -3.35 0.64
N ALA A 24 6.69 -2.09 0.79
CA ALA A 24 6.39 -1.04 -0.19
C ALA A 24 6.90 -1.44 -1.59
N LYS A 25 8.14 -1.95 -1.69
CA LYS A 25 8.71 -2.44 -2.95
C LYS A 25 7.97 -3.65 -3.51
N HIS A 26 7.53 -4.56 -2.64
CA HIS A 26 6.70 -5.70 -3.04
C HIS A 26 5.41 -5.21 -3.67
N LEU A 27 4.73 -4.23 -3.06
CA LEU A 27 3.42 -3.71 -3.50
C LEU A 27 3.50 -2.82 -4.75
N ALA A 28 4.56 -2.03 -4.89
CA ALA A 28 4.74 -1.10 -6.00
C ALA A 28 4.68 -1.80 -7.37
N GLY A 29 4.06 -1.12 -8.34
CA GLY A 29 3.84 -1.62 -9.70
C GLY A 29 2.52 -2.37 -9.90
N ARG A 30 1.77 -2.70 -8.83
CA ARG A 30 0.43 -3.30 -8.96
C ARG A 30 -0.59 -2.29 -9.47
N ALA A 31 -1.44 -2.72 -10.40
CA ALA A 31 -2.63 -1.99 -10.80
C ALA A 31 -3.76 -2.21 -9.79
N ILE A 32 -4.54 -1.18 -9.52
CA ILE A 32 -5.69 -1.23 -8.61
C ILE A 32 -6.99 -1.02 -9.37
N LYS A 33 -8.03 -1.76 -9.00
CA LYS A 33 -9.41 -1.60 -9.48
C LYS A 33 -10.10 -0.45 -8.77
N TYR A 34 -9.97 -0.37 -7.45
CA TYR A 34 -10.49 0.71 -6.62
C TYR A 34 -9.80 0.72 -5.26
N CYS A 35 -10.00 1.79 -4.51
CA CYS A 35 -9.55 1.91 -3.13
C CYS A 35 -10.63 2.52 -2.23
N THR A 36 -10.62 2.11 -0.98
CA THR A 36 -11.54 2.58 0.06
C THR A 36 -10.76 3.19 1.22
N GLU A 37 -11.40 4.08 1.96
CA GLU A 37 -10.93 4.53 3.27
C GLU A 37 -11.87 3.99 4.34
N ARG A 38 -11.28 3.53 5.46
CA ARG A 38 -12.01 3.09 6.64
C ARG A 38 -12.39 4.33 7.46
N ASN A 39 -13.67 4.53 7.71
CA ASN A 39 -14.14 5.45 8.74
C ASN A 39 -13.86 4.86 10.12
N MET A 40 -13.16 5.61 10.96
CA MET A 40 -12.76 5.16 12.31
C MET A 40 -13.90 5.29 13.33
N GLU A 41 -14.94 6.06 13.05
CA GLU A 41 -16.06 6.26 13.99
C GLU A 41 -17.06 5.12 13.93
N ASP A 42 -17.46 4.69 12.73
CA ASP A 42 -18.50 3.68 12.52
C ASP A 42 -17.99 2.37 11.90
N GLY A 43 -16.71 2.32 11.52
CA GLY A 43 -16.09 1.16 10.88
C GLY A 43 -16.49 0.93 9.43
N SER A 44 -17.26 1.82 8.81
CA SER A 44 -17.66 1.70 7.40
C SER A 44 -16.48 1.95 6.45
N ASP A 45 -16.54 1.38 5.25
CA ASP A 45 -15.58 1.63 4.17
C ASP A 45 -16.27 2.42 3.06
N PHE A 46 -15.65 3.51 2.60
CA PHE A 46 -16.15 4.30 1.47
C PHE A 46 -15.12 4.37 0.36
N VAL A 47 -15.58 4.32 -0.90
CA VAL A 47 -14.70 4.36 -2.06
C VAL A 47 -14.13 5.77 -2.23
N ILE A 48 -12.81 5.87 -2.34
CA ILE A 48 -12.08 7.14 -2.51
C ILE A 48 -11.40 7.26 -3.87
N GLY A 49 -11.41 6.18 -4.67
CA GLY A 49 -10.78 6.17 -5.98
C GLY A 49 -11.07 4.90 -6.76
N HIS A 50 -11.06 5.03 -8.09
CA HIS A 50 -11.18 3.95 -9.06
C HIS A 50 -10.00 3.95 -10.03
N ALA A 51 -9.65 2.76 -10.52
CA ALA A 51 -8.68 2.48 -11.57
C ALA A 51 -7.34 3.23 -11.43
N GLY A 52 -6.28 2.55 -11.01
CA GLY A 52 -4.99 3.22 -10.85
C GLY A 52 -3.85 2.28 -10.55
N SER A 53 -2.87 2.75 -9.79
CA SER A 53 -1.67 1.97 -9.50
C SER A 53 -1.00 2.34 -8.19
N LEU A 54 -0.18 1.42 -7.70
CA LEU A 54 0.73 1.63 -6.58
C LEU A 54 2.12 1.95 -7.12
N SER A 55 2.76 3.00 -6.60
CA SER A 55 4.10 3.40 -7.05
C SER A 55 4.96 3.90 -5.89
N ILE A 56 6.27 3.94 -6.14
CA ILE A 56 7.25 4.57 -5.26
C ILE A 56 7.95 5.68 -6.03
N LYS A 57 8.06 6.85 -5.41
CA LYS A 57 8.83 7.99 -5.91
C LYS A 57 9.43 8.75 -4.72
N ASP A 58 10.71 9.11 -4.78
CA ASP A 58 11.39 9.95 -3.78
C ASP A 58 11.14 9.51 -2.31
N ASP A 59 11.31 8.21 -2.04
CA ASP A 59 11.07 7.55 -0.74
C ASP A 59 9.61 7.59 -0.22
N GLU A 60 8.67 7.88 -1.10
CA GLU A 60 7.24 7.91 -0.79
C GLU A 60 6.50 6.83 -1.55
N PHE A 61 5.55 6.22 -0.85
CA PHE A 61 4.57 5.32 -1.41
C PHE A 61 3.35 6.13 -1.85
N ILE A 62 2.93 5.93 -3.09
CA ILE A 62 1.88 6.71 -3.74
C ILE A 62 0.81 5.76 -4.25
N VAL A 63 -0.44 6.02 -3.88
CA VAL A 63 -1.62 5.41 -4.48
C VAL A 63 -2.19 6.40 -5.49
N LEU A 64 -2.11 6.04 -6.77
CA LEU A 64 -2.71 6.77 -7.86
C LEU A 64 -4.10 6.19 -8.15
N SER A 65 -5.06 7.07 -8.39
CA SER A 65 -6.38 6.76 -8.91
C SER A 65 -6.64 7.65 -10.11
N SER A 66 -6.74 7.07 -11.30
CA SER A 66 -6.81 7.77 -12.57
C SER A 66 -5.65 8.77 -12.73
N ALA A 67 -5.87 10.06 -12.51
CA ALA A 67 -4.85 11.11 -12.55
C ALA A 67 -4.53 11.72 -11.17
N ASP A 68 -5.23 11.30 -10.13
CA ASP A 68 -5.15 11.88 -8.80
C ASP A 68 -4.32 11.01 -7.85
N ILE A 69 -3.61 11.65 -6.93
CA ILE A 69 -2.96 10.98 -5.81
C ILE A 69 -3.95 10.95 -4.66
N VAL A 70 -4.45 9.77 -4.32
CA VAL A 70 -5.47 9.60 -3.26
C VAL A 70 -4.86 9.28 -1.90
N PHE A 71 -3.58 8.91 -1.87
CA PHE A 71 -2.80 8.69 -0.66
C PHE A 71 -1.31 8.76 -0.97
N ARG A 72 -0.55 9.45 -0.12
CA ARG A 72 0.91 9.60 -0.24
C ARG A 72 1.55 9.53 1.13
N CYS A 73 2.45 8.58 1.37
CA CYS A 73 3.07 8.38 2.68
C CYS A 73 4.57 8.13 2.54
N LYS A 74 5.38 8.60 3.49
CA LYS A 74 6.79 8.18 3.57
C LYS A 74 6.87 6.67 3.78
N ILE A 75 7.71 5.98 3.01
CA ILE A 75 7.84 4.51 3.11
C ILE A 75 8.27 4.08 4.52
N THR A 76 9.08 4.90 5.19
CA THR A 76 9.53 4.65 6.56
C THR A 76 8.41 4.68 7.58
N GLU A 77 7.27 5.30 7.27
CA GLU A 77 6.12 5.48 8.16
C GLU A 77 4.92 4.61 7.73
N LEU A 78 4.96 4.08 6.50
CA LEU A 78 3.94 3.21 5.96
C LEU A 78 3.90 1.86 6.69
N ARG A 79 2.73 1.53 7.23
CA ARG A 79 2.35 0.18 7.64
C ARG A 79 1.51 -0.42 6.53
N ALA A 80 1.92 -1.57 6.02
CA ALA A 80 1.24 -2.20 4.89
C ALA A 80 1.24 -3.72 5.02
N TRP A 81 0.13 -4.33 4.62
CA TRP A 81 -0.05 -5.78 4.59
C TRP A 81 -0.96 -6.14 3.42
N GLU A 82 -0.62 -7.24 2.76
CA GLU A 82 -1.46 -7.84 1.72
C GLU A 82 -2.66 -8.51 2.41
N LEU A 83 -3.85 -8.38 1.79
CA LEU A 83 -5.05 -9.03 2.31
C LEU A 83 -4.88 -10.56 2.22
N MET A 84 -5.55 -11.30 3.12
CA MET A 84 -5.48 -12.78 3.13
C MET A 84 -5.97 -13.42 1.82
N SER A 85 -6.85 -12.73 1.10
CA SER A 85 -7.35 -13.06 -0.23
C SER A 85 -6.33 -12.84 -1.36
N ASN A 86 -5.22 -12.14 -1.09
CA ASN A 86 -4.22 -11.68 -2.05
C ASN A 86 -4.79 -10.81 -3.19
N ASP A 87 -5.98 -10.25 -3.02
CA ASP A 87 -6.66 -9.38 -4.00
C ASP A 87 -6.50 -7.89 -3.67
N GLY A 88 -5.69 -7.54 -2.67
CA GLY A 88 -5.49 -6.18 -2.25
C GLY A 88 -4.46 -6.02 -1.14
N ALA A 89 -4.35 -4.80 -0.64
CA ALA A 89 -3.53 -4.47 0.53
C ALA A 89 -4.22 -3.41 1.38
N MET A 90 -3.96 -3.45 2.68
CA MET A 90 -4.28 -2.37 3.62
C MET A 90 -3.03 -1.51 3.81
N LEU A 91 -3.21 -0.19 3.80
CA LEU A 91 -2.16 0.81 3.92
C LEU A 91 -2.55 1.78 5.03
N THR A 92 -1.68 1.95 6.01
CA THR A 92 -1.89 2.86 7.13
C THR A 92 -0.65 3.74 7.34
N GLY A 93 -0.86 5.04 7.44
CA GLY A 93 0.20 6.00 7.73
C GLY A 93 -0.24 7.46 7.60
N PRO A 94 0.67 8.40 7.89
CA PRO A 94 0.43 9.84 7.73
C PRO A 94 0.34 10.19 6.24
N ASP A 95 -0.81 10.67 5.81
CA ASP A 95 -1.06 11.03 4.41
C ASP A 95 -0.66 12.47 4.11
N LEU A 96 0.39 12.62 3.31
CA LEU A 96 0.94 13.89 2.86
C LEU A 96 -0.03 14.68 1.97
N THR A 97 -1.03 14.04 1.35
CA THR A 97 -2.08 14.76 0.60
C THR A 97 -3.09 15.46 1.51
N GLN A 98 -3.23 15.01 2.76
CA GLN A 98 -4.15 15.55 3.76
C GLN A 98 -3.40 16.15 4.96
N GLY A 99 -2.27 16.80 4.72
CA GLY A 99 -1.52 17.51 5.76
C GLY A 99 -0.91 16.62 6.85
N GLY A 100 -0.71 15.32 6.56
CA GLY A 100 -0.10 14.36 7.49
C GLY A 100 -1.09 13.66 8.42
N ARG A 101 -2.40 13.74 8.16
CA ARG A 101 -3.41 12.98 8.92
C ARG A 101 -3.16 11.47 8.77
N GLU A 102 -3.16 10.74 9.88
CA GLU A 102 -3.11 9.27 9.84
C GLU A 102 -4.38 8.74 9.15
N ARG A 103 -4.21 8.02 8.04
CA ARG A 103 -5.32 7.38 7.31
C ARG A 103 -5.07 5.89 7.19
N THR A 104 -6.16 5.14 7.10
CA THR A 104 -6.16 3.73 6.74
C THR A 104 -6.98 3.55 5.48
N ILE A 105 -6.32 3.15 4.40
CA ILE A 105 -6.96 2.86 3.12
C ILE A 105 -6.76 1.39 2.75
N MET A 106 -7.72 0.82 2.04
CA MET A 106 -7.59 -0.49 1.41
C MET A 106 -7.58 -0.30 -0.10
N VAL A 107 -6.63 -0.96 -0.76
CA VAL A 107 -6.50 -0.97 -2.22
C VAL A 107 -6.84 -2.37 -2.71
N TYR A 108 -7.68 -2.47 -3.73
CA TYR A 108 -8.08 -3.72 -4.35
C TYR A 108 -7.46 -3.81 -5.73
N TYR A 109 -6.71 -4.87 -6.00
CA TYR A 109 -5.98 -5.06 -7.24
C TYR A 109 -6.91 -5.31 -8.42
N THR A 110 -6.46 -4.95 -9.62
CA THR A 110 -7.10 -5.43 -10.83
C THR A 110 -6.75 -6.90 -11.02
N TYR A 111 -7.76 -7.76 -11.12
CA TYR A 111 -7.56 -9.18 -11.41
C TYR A 111 -7.23 -9.33 -12.90
N TYR A 112 -6.00 -9.72 -13.22
CA TYR A 112 -5.65 -10.16 -14.57
C TYR A 112 -5.88 -11.68 -14.65
N ILE A 113 -6.98 -12.09 -15.28
CA ILE A 113 -7.07 -13.46 -15.81
C ILE A 113 -6.02 -13.53 -16.92
N LYS A 114 -4.96 -14.30 -16.68
CA LYS A 114 -3.90 -14.51 -17.66
C LYS A 114 -4.31 -15.58 -18.66
#